data_AF-A0A7S1EVG8-F1
#
_entry.id   AF-A0A7S1EVG8-F1
#
_cell.length_a   1.000
_cell.length_b   1.000
_cell.length_c   1.000
_cell.angle_alpha   90.00
_cell.angle_beta   90.00
_cell.angle_gamma   90.00
#
_symmetry.space_group_name_H-M   'P 1'
#
loop_
_entity.id
_entity.type
_entity.pdbx_description
1 polymer ?
#
loop_
_entity_poly.entity_id
_entity_poly.type
_entity_poly.pdbx_seq_one_letter_code
_entity_poly.pdbx_strand_id
1 'polypeptide(L)'
;WVDVDLYTGSSFIGFAVITRHVRSYANVQHLGSTCVAAYEEQDQWKCMFGQYRMHHVTTRHFMVASQYDSFQLGNLLQGSPPYPLDAVAYAEQFAQKTRAELEKLAVSESDNALFSWACSNHMTSLGHSGFDELTCSAPATSTMDNALREILGWSSQATSLGGATAELVGRSSQANSLGGAWAELVGWSSHASSPDVAGAEITRWLSQANSPDMAWIDTCDGFACGAGCRFIELLDCWT
;
A
#
# COMPACT_ATOMS: atom_id res chain seq x y z
N TRP A 1 -2.51 -11.27 -6.47
CA TRP A 1 -3.16 -12.38 -7.19
C TRP A 1 -4.63 -12.28 -6.97
N VAL A 2 -5.36 -12.15 -8.06
CA VAL A 2 -6.80 -12.04 -8.09
C VAL A 2 -7.32 -13.20 -8.93
N ASP A 3 -8.33 -13.89 -8.44
CA ASP A 3 -8.98 -14.98 -9.18
C ASP A 3 -9.89 -14.35 -10.23
N VAL A 4 -9.59 -14.64 -11.50
CA VAL A 4 -10.25 -14.07 -12.67
C VAL A 4 -10.48 -15.16 -13.70
N ASP A 5 -11.53 -14.99 -14.50
CA ASP A 5 -11.78 -15.84 -15.66
C ASP A 5 -10.65 -15.68 -16.69
N LEU A 6 -10.40 -16.72 -17.48
CA LEU A 6 -9.37 -16.70 -18.51
C LEU A 6 -9.71 -15.74 -19.65
N TYR A 7 -8.68 -15.10 -20.19
CA TYR A 7 -8.79 -14.39 -21.46
C TYR A 7 -9.12 -15.36 -22.61
N THR A 8 -10.08 -15.00 -23.46
CA THR A 8 -10.46 -15.81 -24.63
C THR A 8 -9.27 -16.00 -25.55
N GLY A 9 -8.90 -17.25 -25.83
CA GLY A 9 -7.74 -17.60 -26.65
C GLY A 9 -6.45 -17.85 -25.87
N SER A 10 -6.46 -17.64 -24.55
CA SER A 10 -5.36 -18.07 -23.69
C SER A 10 -5.28 -19.60 -23.60
N SER A 11 -4.07 -20.15 -23.71
CA SER A 11 -3.81 -21.57 -23.41
C SER A 11 -3.51 -21.83 -21.93
N PHE A 12 -3.50 -20.79 -21.10
CA PHE A 12 -3.16 -20.87 -19.69
C PHE A 12 -4.32 -21.51 -18.93
N ILE A 13 -4.03 -22.52 -18.12
CA ILE A 13 -5.08 -23.26 -17.38
C ILE A 13 -5.68 -22.46 -16.21
N GLY A 14 -5.12 -21.30 -15.89
CA GLY A 14 -5.61 -20.40 -14.85
C GLY A 14 -4.95 -20.61 -13.49
N PHE A 15 -4.80 -19.52 -12.75
CA PHE A 15 -4.16 -19.54 -11.43
C PHE A 15 -4.97 -20.29 -10.38
N ALA A 16 -6.30 -20.29 -10.45
CA ALA A 16 -7.15 -21.09 -9.57
C ALA A 16 -6.86 -22.59 -9.72
N VAL A 17 -6.78 -23.08 -10.95
CA VAL A 17 -6.50 -24.49 -11.25
C VAL A 17 -5.09 -24.87 -10.77
N ILE A 18 -4.08 -24.06 -11.09
CA ILE A 18 -2.70 -24.28 -10.62
C ILE A 18 -2.63 -24.30 -9.10
N THR A 19 -3.24 -23.32 -8.43
CA THR A 19 -3.21 -23.24 -6.96
C THR A 19 -3.92 -24.40 -6.30
N ARG A 20 -5.05 -24.86 -6.85
CA ARG A 20 -5.72 -26.09 -6.40
C ARG A 20 -4.80 -27.31 -6.49
N HIS A 21 -4.10 -27.45 -7.62
CA HIS A 21 -3.12 -28.51 -7.79
C HIS A 21 -1.97 -28.38 -6.80
N VAL A 22 -1.38 -27.19 -6.62
CA VAL A 22 -0.30 -26.95 -5.65
C VAL A 22 -0.75 -27.31 -4.23
N ARG A 23 -1.94 -26.89 -3.79
CA ARG A 23 -2.49 -27.24 -2.46
C ARG A 23 -2.51 -28.75 -2.25
N SER A 24 -2.99 -29.50 -3.25
CA SER A 24 -3.06 -30.97 -3.18
C SER A 24 -1.70 -31.65 -3.27
N TYR A 25 -0.85 -31.25 -4.23
CA TYR A 25 0.44 -31.85 -4.50
C TYR A 25 1.44 -31.61 -3.37
N ALA A 26 1.52 -30.37 -2.89
CA ALA A 26 2.44 -29.98 -1.83
C ALA A 26 1.85 -30.20 -0.42
N ASN A 27 0.62 -30.74 -0.31
CA ASN A 27 -0.10 -30.93 0.95
C ASN A 27 -0.04 -29.67 1.84
N VAL A 28 -0.48 -28.53 1.31
CA VAL A 28 -0.37 -27.23 2.00
C VAL A 28 -1.40 -27.18 3.14
N GLN A 29 -0.92 -27.24 4.39
CA GLN A 29 -1.77 -27.24 5.59
C GLN A 29 -1.76 -25.92 6.38
N HIS A 30 -0.76 -25.06 6.20
CA HIS A 30 -0.58 -23.83 6.96
C HIS A 30 -1.36 -22.63 6.37
N LEU A 31 -2.67 -22.81 6.19
CA LEU A 31 -3.56 -21.85 5.53
C LEU A 31 -4.29 -20.90 6.48
N GLY A 32 -4.17 -21.13 7.79
CA GLY A 32 -4.92 -20.42 8.84
C GLY A 32 -6.29 -21.05 9.05
N SER A 33 -6.60 -21.42 10.31
CA SER A 33 -7.82 -22.15 10.66
C SER A 33 -9.10 -21.37 10.33
N THR A 34 -9.12 -20.06 10.54
CA THR A 34 -10.28 -19.21 10.25
C THR A 34 -10.62 -19.20 8.76
N CYS A 35 -9.61 -19.07 7.88
CA CYS A 35 -9.84 -19.13 6.44
C CYS A 35 -10.28 -20.54 6.01
N VAL A 36 -9.60 -21.58 6.52
CA VAL A 36 -9.95 -22.98 6.24
C VAL A 36 -11.39 -23.30 6.61
N ALA A 37 -11.89 -22.80 7.74
CA ALA A 37 -13.26 -23.00 8.19
C ALA A 37 -14.30 -22.25 7.34
N ALA A 38 -13.89 -21.25 6.55
CA ALA A 38 -14.78 -20.48 5.69
C ALA A 38 -15.06 -21.16 4.33
N TYR A 39 -14.32 -22.22 3.99
CA TYR A 39 -14.43 -22.90 2.70
C TYR A 39 -14.53 -24.42 2.87
N GLU A 40 -15.34 -25.06 2.04
CA GLU A 40 -15.40 -26.51 1.89
C GLU A 40 -14.02 -27.09 1.52
N GLU A 41 -13.77 -28.36 1.85
CA GLU A 41 -12.45 -28.98 1.71
C GLU A 41 -11.84 -28.84 0.30
N GLN A 42 -12.66 -29.02 -0.74
CA GLN A 42 -12.24 -28.88 -2.14
C GLN A 42 -11.85 -27.45 -2.54
N ASP A 43 -12.24 -26.47 -1.74
CA ASP A 43 -12.07 -25.03 -1.98
C ASP A 43 -11.07 -24.36 -1.05
N GLN A 44 -10.49 -25.09 -0.08
CA GLN A 44 -9.50 -24.54 0.84
C GLN A 44 -8.24 -24.00 0.14
N TRP A 45 -7.97 -24.36 -1.12
CA TRP A 45 -6.94 -23.72 -1.94
C TRP A 45 -7.11 -22.20 -2.07
N LYS A 46 -8.34 -21.68 -1.92
CA LYS A 46 -8.64 -20.25 -1.89
C LYS A 46 -7.84 -19.52 -0.81
N CYS A 47 -7.55 -20.17 0.32
CA CYS A 47 -6.73 -19.60 1.38
C CYS A 47 -5.24 -19.40 1.02
N MET A 48 -4.82 -19.79 -0.19
CA MET A 48 -3.51 -19.45 -0.75
C MET A 48 -3.53 -18.14 -1.55
N PHE A 49 -4.71 -17.61 -1.90
CA PHE A 49 -4.86 -16.32 -2.57
C PHE A 49 -5.09 -15.21 -1.55
N GLY A 50 -4.42 -14.07 -1.77
CA GLY A 50 -4.60 -12.87 -0.96
C GLY A 50 -6.07 -12.43 -0.90
N GLN A 51 -6.77 -12.39 -2.03
CA GLN A 51 -8.16 -11.91 -2.08
C GLN A 51 -9.12 -12.67 -1.15
N TYR A 52 -8.88 -13.95 -0.87
CA TYR A 52 -9.74 -14.75 -0.01
C TYR A 52 -9.19 -14.82 1.41
N ARG A 53 -7.87 -14.99 1.55
CA ARG A 53 -7.22 -15.18 2.84
C ARG A 53 -7.23 -13.92 3.69
N MET A 54 -7.08 -12.75 3.07
CA MET A 54 -6.74 -11.52 3.79
C MET A 54 -7.90 -11.00 4.66
N HIS A 55 -9.15 -11.35 4.33
CA HIS A 55 -10.31 -11.13 5.21
C HIS A 55 -10.23 -11.87 6.56
N HIS A 56 -9.35 -12.86 6.68
CA HIS A 56 -9.18 -13.68 7.88
C HIS A 56 -7.86 -13.43 8.61
N VAL A 57 -7.03 -12.50 8.11
CA VAL A 57 -5.74 -12.15 8.74
C VAL A 57 -5.98 -11.01 9.71
N THR A 58 -5.81 -11.27 11.00
CA THR A 58 -5.99 -10.28 12.07
C THR A 58 -4.72 -9.50 12.40
N THR A 59 -3.55 -9.99 11.94
CA THR A 59 -2.30 -9.26 12.11
C THR A 59 -2.31 -8.03 11.23
N ARG A 60 -2.03 -6.87 11.83
CA ARG A 60 -1.85 -5.61 11.12
C ARG A 60 -0.86 -5.79 9.97
N HIS A 61 -1.23 -5.36 8.78
CA HIS A 61 -0.39 -5.54 7.59
C HIS A 61 -0.44 -4.34 6.65
N PHE A 62 0.62 -4.22 5.86
CA PHE A 62 0.71 -3.34 4.70
C PHE A 62 0.69 -4.21 3.44
N MET A 63 -0.38 -4.11 2.65
CA MET A 63 -0.51 -4.87 1.42
C MET A 63 -0.13 -3.99 0.23
N VAL A 64 0.73 -4.52 -0.63
CA VAL A 64 1.06 -3.90 -1.91
C VAL A 64 0.55 -4.78 -3.04
N ALA A 65 -0.19 -4.19 -3.98
CA ALA A 65 -0.69 -4.91 -5.14
C ALA A 65 -0.74 -4.00 -6.37
N SER A 66 -0.10 -4.45 -7.46
CA SER A 66 -0.30 -3.81 -8.75
C SER A 66 -1.67 -4.18 -9.33
N GLN A 67 -2.41 -3.18 -9.83
CA GLN A 67 -3.65 -3.40 -10.58
C GLN A 67 -3.38 -4.06 -11.94
N TYR A 68 -2.18 -3.93 -12.48
CA TYR A 68 -1.75 -4.57 -13.72
C TYR A 68 -0.56 -5.51 -13.48
N ASP A 69 -0.63 -6.37 -12.45
CA ASP A 69 0.46 -7.31 -12.13
C ASP A 69 0.94 -8.07 -13.37
N SER A 70 2.17 -7.77 -13.81
CA SER A 70 2.67 -8.18 -15.12
C SER A 70 2.90 -9.69 -15.22
N PHE A 71 3.14 -10.35 -14.08
CA PHE A 71 3.21 -11.80 -14.02
C PHE A 71 1.85 -12.45 -14.27
N GLN A 72 0.79 -11.98 -13.60
CA GLN A 72 -0.55 -12.49 -13.86
C GLN A 72 -1.02 -12.20 -15.28
N LEU A 73 -0.93 -10.94 -15.73
CA LEU A 73 -1.35 -10.57 -17.08
C LEU A 73 -0.51 -11.28 -18.16
N GLY A 74 0.79 -11.46 -17.96
CA GLY A 74 1.65 -12.19 -18.91
C GLY A 74 1.22 -13.65 -19.09
N ASN A 75 0.80 -14.32 -18.02
CA ASN A 75 0.27 -15.68 -18.11
C ASN A 75 -1.15 -15.71 -18.69
N LEU A 76 -2.01 -14.75 -18.31
CA LEU A 76 -3.42 -14.71 -18.72
C LEU A 76 -3.57 -14.34 -20.20
N LEU A 77 -2.92 -13.26 -20.65
CA LEU A 77 -3.06 -12.77 -22.02
C LEU A 77 -2.30 -13.64 -23.02
N GLN A 78 -1.10 -14.11 -22.63
CA GLN A 78 -0.12 -14.78 -23.49
C GLN A 78 0.30 -13.95 -24.71
N GLY A 79 1.61 -13.90 -24.97
CA GLY A 79 2.18 -13.14 -26.09
C GLY A 79 2.90 -11.87 -25.64
N SER A 80 3.04 -10.92 -26.56
CA SER A 80 3.78 -9.68 -26.32
C SER A 80 3.12 -8.53 -27.08
N PRO A 81 3.29 -7.28 -26.63
CA PRO A 81 2.75 -6.12 -27.33
C PRO A 81 3.21 -6.04 -28.80
N PRO A 82 2.40 -5.42 -29.69
CA PRO A 82 1.10 -4.82 -29.39
C PRO A 82 0.02 -5.89 -29.17
N TYR A 83 -0.79 -5.71 -28.13
CA TYR A 83 -1.92 -6.58 -27.85
C TYR A 83 -3.14 -6.18 -28.68
N PRO A 84 -4.02 -7.14 -29.06
CA PRO A 84 -5.29 -6.82 -29.68
C PRO A 84 -6.22 -6.07 -28.71
N LEU A 85 -7.23 -5.37 -29.23
CA LEU A 85 -8.10 -4.49 -28.43
C LEU A 85 -8.87 -5.23 -27.32
N ASP A 86 -9.26 -6.48 -27.57
CA ASP A 86 -9.92 -7.34 -26.59
C ASP A 86 -8.99 -7.76 -25.44
N ALA A 87 -7.71 -8.03 -25.72
CA ALA A 87 -6.70 -8.25 -24.68
C ALA A 87 -6.47 -7.00 -23.83
N VAL A 88 -6.46 -5.81 -24.43
CA VAL A 88 -6.39 -4.54 -23.68
C VAL A 88 -7.62 -4.36 -22.79
N ALA A 89 -8.82 -4.62 -23.31
CA ALA A 89 -10.06 -4.55 -22.53
C ALA A 89 -10.09 -5.59 -21.38
N TYR A 90 -9.50 -6.77 -21.59
CA TYR A 90 -9.35 -7.77 -20.54
C TYR A 90 -8.38 -7.30 -19.44
N ALA A 91 -7.25 -6.68 -19.80
CA ALA A 91 -6.31 -6.13 -18.82
C ALA A 91 -6.95 -5.03 -17.96
N GLU A 92 -7.78 -4.18 -18.56
CA GLU A 92 -8.56 -3.17 -17.84
C GLU A 92 -9.56 -3.80 -16.86
N GLN A 93 -10.29 -4.85 -17.29
CA GLN A 93 -11.19 -5.59 -16.39
C GLN A 93 -10.43 -6.25 -15.23
N PHE A 94 -9.24 -6.78 -15.48
CA PHE A 94 -8.36 -7.32 -14.45
C PHE A 94 -7.95 -6.25 -13.43
N ALA A 95 -7.61 -5.05 -13.88
CA ALA A 95 -7.26 -3.93 -13.01
C ALA A 95 -8.45 -3.47 -12.15
N GLN A 96 -9.63 -3.31 -12.77
CA GLN A 96 -10.86 -2.97 -12.06
C GLN A 96 -11.23 -4.02 -11.00
N LYS A 97 -11.11 -5.30 -11.35
CA LYS A 97 -11.34 -6.39 -10.41
C LYS A 97 -10.35 -6.35 -9.24
N THR A 98 -9.07 -6.10 -9.52
CA THR A 98 -8.04 -5.97 -8.48
C THR A 98 -8.35 -4.84 -7.52
N ARG A 99 -8.69 -3.66 -8.03
CA ARG A 99 -9.14 -2.52 -7.21
C ARG A 99 -10.36 -2.88 -6.35
N ALA A 100 -11.40 -3.46 -6.96
CA ALA A 100 -12.62 -3.81 -6.24
C ALA A 100 -12.40 -4.82 -5.11
N GLU A 101 -11.48 -5.79 -5.28
CA GLU A 101 -11.15 -6.73 -4.19
C GLU A 101 -10.32 -6.05 -3.08
N LEU A 102 -9.44 -5.11 -3.42
CA LEU A 102 -8.70 -4.33 -2.42
C LEU A 102 -9.62 -3.40 -1.63
N GLU A 103 -10.58 -2.74 -2.28
CA GLU A 103 -11.58 -1.91 -1.60
C GLU A 103 -12.36 -2.68 -0.53
N LYS A 104 -12.72 -3.94 -0.80
CA LYS A 104 -13.38 -4.81 0.20
C LYS A 104 -12.48 -5.10 1.40
N LEU A 105 -11.17 -5.20 1.19
CA LEU A 105 -10.21 -5.43 2.28
C LEU A 105 -10.01 -4.18 3.14
N ALA A 106 -10.05 -3.00 2.52
CA ALA A 106 -9.85 -1.74 3.24
C ALA A 106 -10.99 -1.42 4.22
N VAL A 107 -12.22 -1.83 3.90
CA VAL A 107 -13.40 -1.62 4.75
C VAL A 107 -13.36 -2.49 6.03
N SER A 108 -12.53 -3.54 6.06
CA SER A 108 -12.65 -4.59 7.07
C SER A 108 -12.02 -4.28 8.43
N GLU A 109 -10.97 -3.45 8.54
CA GLU A 109 -10.29 -3.13 9.80
C GLU A 109 -9.51 -1.81 9.71
N SER A 110 -9.56 -0.95 10.73
CA SER A 110 -8.97 0.41 10.72
C SER A 110 -7.45 0.47 10.65
N ASP A 111 -6.77 -0.63 10.99
CA ASP A 111 -5.31 -0.64 11.20
C ASP A 111 -4.53 -1.22 10.01
N ASN A 112 -5.23 -1.87 9.07
CA ASN A 112 -4.62 -2.40 7.86
C ASN A 112 -4.46 -1.30 6.82
N ALA A 113 -3.46 -1.44 5.97
CA ALA A 113 -3.22 -0.46 4.93
C ALA A 113 -2.93 -1.13 3.59
N LEU A 114 -3.41 -0.51 2.53
CA LEU A 114 -3.30 -0.99 1.16
C LEU A 114 -2.60 0.09 0.34
N PHE A 115 -1.68 -0.35 -0.51
CA PHE A 115 -1.07 0.49 -1.53
C PHE A 115 -1.18 -0.22 -2.87
N SER A 116 -1.90 0.42 -3.79
CA SER A 116 -2.17 -0.15 -5.10
C SER A 116 -2.11 0.90 -6.18
N TRP A 117 -1.46 0.54 -7.28
CA TRP A 117 -1.19 1.44 -8.37
C TRP A 117 -1.61 0.83 -9.71
N ALA A 118 -1.87 1.67 -10.69
CA ALA A 118 -2.12 1.27 -12.07
C ALA A 118 -0.81 1.21 -12.87
N CYS A 119 0.11 0.29 -12.53
CA CYS A 119 1.34 0.06 -13.28
C CYS A 119 1.45 -1.38 -13.75
N SER A 120 1.91 -1.62 -14.98
CA SER A 120 2.35 -2.96 -15.35
C SER A 120 3.71 -3.31 -14.73
N ASN A 121 3.71 -3.99 -13.58
CA ASN A 121 4.93 -4.43 -12.90
C ASN A 121 4.69 -5.68 -12.05
N HIS A 122 5.76 -6.25 -11.48
CA HIS A 122 5.68 -7.43 -10.64
C HIS A 122 6.80 -7.44 -9.60
N MET A 123 6.46 -7.81 -8.35
CA MET A 123 7.42 -8.07 -7.26
C MET A 123 8.48 -6.96 -7.06
N THR A 124 8.07 -5.70 -7.16
CA THR A 124 9.02 -4.56 -7.18
C THR A 124 9.56 -4.19 -5.80
N SER A 125 8.93 -4.66 -4.71
CA SER A 125 9.35 -4.34 -3.33
C SER A 125 10.70 -4.95 -2.91
N LEU A 126 11.35 -5.75 -3.77
CA LEU A 126 12.62 -6.42 -3.45
C LEU A 126 13.86 -5.53 -3.60
N GLY A 127 13.73 -4.34 -4.21
CA GLY A 127 14.87 -3.48 -4.48
C GLY A 127 14.53 -2.00 -4.31
N HIS A 128 15.58 -1.20 -4.12
CA HIS A 128 15.49 0.25 -3.94
C HIS A 128 14.65 0.92 -5.03
N SER A 129 14.97 0.64 -6.30
CA SER A 129 14.25 1.25 -7.43
C SER A 129 12.77 0.92 -7.47
N GLY A 130 12.35 -0.22 -6.92
CA GLY A 130 10.94 -0.63 -6.89
C GLY A 130 10.20 -0.22 -5.62
N PHE A 131 10.89 -0.13 -4.49
CA PHE A 131 10.31 0.23 -3.20
C PHE A 131 10.33 1.74 -2.94
N ASP A 132 11.47 2.38 -3.18
CA ASP A 132 11.74 3.78 -2.82
C ASP A 132 11.48 4.76 -3.97
N GLU A 133 11.59 4.32 -5.23
CA GLU A 133 11.59 5.23 -6.39
C GLU A 133 10.41 5.03 -7.36
N LEU A 134 9.86 3.82 -7.45
CA LEU A 134 8.88 3.49 -8.49
C LEU A 134 7.54 4.20 -8.30
N THR A 135 7.10 4.89 -9.35
CA THR A 135 5.77 5.49 -9.49
C THR A 135 5.19 5.15 -10.87
N CYS A 136 3.88 5.36 -11.07
CA CYS A 136 3.19 4.95 -12.32
C CYS A 136 3.02 6.04 -13.37
N SER A 137 3.25 7.30 -13.02
CA SER A 137 3.09 8.43 -13.91
C SER A 137 3.65 9.68 -13.24
N ALA A 138 4.09 10.65 -14.01
CA ALA A 138 4.18 12.01 -13.50
C ALA A 138 2.76 12.61 -13.48
N PRO A 139 2.39 13.40 -12.46
CA PRO A 139 3.21 13.88 -11.34
C PRO A 139 3.13 12.97 -10.09
N ALA A 140 2.76 11.69 -10.20
CA ALA A 140 2.63 10.81 -9.04
C ALA A 140 3.97 10.70 -8.29
N THR A 141 3.94 11.08 -7.01
CA THR A 141 5.10 11.06 -6.09
C THR A 141 5.01 9.97 -5.03
N SER A 142 3.90 9.22 -5.00
CA SER A 142 3.68 8.19 -4.00
C SER A 142 4.41 6.90 -4.39
N THR A 143 5.40 6.54 -3.58
CA THR A 143 6.19 5.31 -3.66
C THR A 143 5.73 4.34 -2.56
N MET A 144 6.19 3.08 -2.59
CA MET A 144 5.87 2.15 -1.49
C MET A 144 6.46 2.63 -0.16
N ASP A 145 7.69 3.18 -0.18
CA ASP A 145 8.34 3.74 1.01
C ASP A 145 7.51 4.90 1.60
N ASN A 146 7.08 5.85 0.75
CA ASN A 146 6.25 6.98 1.20
C ASN A 146 4.94 6.50 1.83
N ALA A 147 4.24 5.56 1.17
CA ALA A 147 3.01 4.99 1.70
C ALA A 147 3.24 4.26 3.04
N LEU A 148 4.29 3.43 3.14
CA LEU A 148 4.61 2.72 4.37
C LEU A 148 4.93 3.69 5.52
N ARG A 149 5.72 4.73 5.26
CA ARG A 149 6.02 5.77 6.26
C ARG A 149 4.78 6.46 6.78
N GLU A 150 3.83 6.78 5.90
CA GLU A 150 2.56 7.40 6.29
C GLU A 150 1.77 6.50 7.25
N ILE A 151 1.64 5.22 6.94
CA ILE A 151 0.91 4.23 7.75
C ILE A 151 1.57 4.00 9.12
N LEU A 152 2.90 4.10 9.17
CA LEU A 152 3.67 4.00 10.40
C LEU A 152 3.65 5.29 11.23
N GLY A 153 3.03 6.37 10.72
CA GLY A 153 3.09 7.69 11.35
C GLY A 153 4.51 8.27 11.35
N TRP A 154 5.37 7.81 10.45
CA TRP A 154 6.72 8.31 10.23
C TRP A 154 6.75 9.48 9.25
N SER A 155 5.60 9.84 8.65
CA SER A 155 5.50 11.05 7.85
C SER A 155 5.93 12.22 8.73
N SER A 156 6.93 12.92 8.24
CA SER A 156 7.51 14.02 8.97
C SER A 156 6.45 15.10 9.14
N GLN A 157 6.15 15.45 10.40
CA GLN A 157 5.68 16.80 10.75
C GLN A 157 6.76 17.86 10.42
N ALA A 158 7.53 17.69 9.34
CA ALA A 158 8.54 18.60 8.86
C ALA A 158 8.02 19.22 7.56
N THR A 159 7.02 20.09 7.66
CA THR A 159 6.86 21.24 6.74
C THR A 159 5.81 22.29 7.18
N SER A 160 5.14 22.17 8.32
CA SER A 160 4.20 23.23 8.77
C SER A 160 4.83 24.39 9.58
N LEU A 161 6.17 24.50 9.66
CA LEU A 161 6.84 25.68 10.25
C LEU A 161 7.39 26.66 9.22
N GLY A 162 7.04 26.53 7.94
CA GLY A 162 7.38 27.48 6.88
C GLY A 162 6.47 28.71 6.77
N GLY A 163 5.46 28.86 7.64
CA GLY A 163 4.43 29.90 7.54
C GLY A 163 4.32 30.88 8.71
N ALA A 164 5.18 30.79 9.73
CA ALA A 164 5.11 31.64 10.93
C ALA A 164 6.34 32.55 11.12
N THR A 165 7.08 32.87 10.04
CA THR A 165 8.12 33.91 10.05
C THR A 165 7.74 35.03 9.08
N ALA A 166 6.58 35.65 9.29
CA ALA A 166 6.23 36.89 8.62
C ALA A 166 5.22 37.76 9.39
N GLU A 167 5.12 37.66 10.74
CA GLU A 167 4.40 38.70 11.50
C GLU A 167 4.78 38.71 12.97
N LEU A 168 5.95 39.28 13.30
CA LEU A 168 6.20 39.95 14.58
C LEU A 168 7.52 40.74 14.49
N VAL A 169 7.58 41.63 13.50
CA VAL A 169 8.44 42.82 13.60
C VAL A 169 7.72 43.80 14.53
N GLY A 170 8.31 44.03 15.69
CA GLY A 170 8.05 45.24 16.47
C GLY A 170 7.29 45.03 17.78
N ARG A 171 8.02 44.76 18.86
CA ARG A 171 7.99 45.58 20.08
C ARG A 171 9.13 45.21 21.05
N SER A 172 9.92 46.23 21.37
CA SER A 172 10.69 46.55 22.60
C SER A 172 10.72 45.49 23.72
N SER A 173 11.76 45.28 24.52
CA SER A 173 12.99 46.03 24.84
C SER A 173 13.73 45.23 25.93
N GLN A 174 15.06 45.24 25.90
CA GLN A 174 15.96 45.14 27.06
C GLN A 174 15.82 43.94 28.04
N ALA A 175 16.81 43.03 27.99
CA ALA A 175 17.60 42.66 29.16
C ALA A 175 18.94 42.02 28.73
N ASN A 176 20.02 42.76 29.00
CA ASN A 176 21.43 42.37 29.15
C ASN A 176 21.59 41.12 30.05
N SER A 177 22.67 40.33 30.15
CA SER A 177 24.05 40.27 29.64
C SER A 177 24.76 39.10 30.37
N LEU A 178 25.89 38.61 29.82
CA LEU A 178 26.92 37.74 30.44
C LEU A 178 26.50 36.24 30.54
N GLY A 179 27.27 35.22 30.14
CA GLY A 179 28.69 35.04 29.83
C GLY A 179 29.13 33.69 30.42
N GLY A 180 29.94 32.89 29.72
CA GLY A 180 30.73 31.81 30.35
C GLY A 180 30.47 30.34 29.95
N ALA A 181 31.26 29.88 28.98
CA ALA A 181 32.03 28.62 28.89
C ALA A 181 31.95 27.50 29.97
N TRP A 182 31.90 26.25 29.45
CA TRP A 182 32.50 24.95 29.85
C TRP A 182 32.32 24.36 31.27
N ALA A 183 31.72 23.15 31.37
CA ALA A 183 32.36 21.87 31.73
C ALA A 183 31.42 20.86 32.43
N GLU A 184 31.35 19.65 31.85
CA GLU A 184 31.53 18.33 32.50
C GLU A 184 30.74 17.98 33.79
N LEU A 185 29.94 16.90 33.76
CA LEU A 185 29.98 15.84 34.78
C LEU A 185 29.15 14.59 34.44
N VAL A 186 29.86 13.47 34.52
CA VAL A 186 29.44 12.06 34.50
C VAL A 186 28.60 11.74 35.75
N GLY A 187 27.63 10.83 35.63
CA GLY A 187 27.00 10.23 36.82
C GLY A 187 25.91 9.21 36.50
N TRP A 188 26.28 7.93 36.43
CA TRP A 188 25.36 6.80 36.34
C TRP A 188 24.88 6.35 37.75
N SER A 189 23.67 5.78 37.78
CA SER A 189 23.00 5.05 38.87
C SER A 189 22.42 5.94 40.00
N SER A 190 21.19 5.76 40.50
CA SER A 190 20.42 4.53 40.68
C SER A 190 18.94 4.83 41.02
N HIS A 191 18.04 3.96 40.55
CA HIS A 191 16.73 3.59 41.13
C HIS A 191 15.70 4.69 41.48
N ALA A 192 14.69 4.84 40.61
CA ALA A 192 13.31 5.08 41.05
C ALA A 192 12.34 4.35 40.09
N SER A 193 11.78 3.28 40.61
CA SER A 193 10.61 2.56 40.10
C SER A 193 9.40 3.49 39.95
N SER A 194 8.86 3.60 38.73
CA SER A 194 7.48 4.04 38.50
C SER A 194 6.94 3.35 37.23
N PRO A 195 5.87 2.54 37.31
CA PRO A 195 5.30 1.85 36.16
C PRO A 195 4.34 2.72 35.30
N ASP A 196 4.15 4.01 35.62
CA ASP A 196 2.97 4.73 35.13
C ASP A 196 3.17 5.64 33.90
N VAL A 197 4.31 5.58 33.20
CA VAL A 197 4.54 6.42 32.00
C VAL A 197 4.40 5.62 30.68
N ALA A 198 4.66 4.30 30.70
CA ALA A 198 4.55 3.48 29.49
C ALA A 198 3.09 3.24 29.07
N GLY A 199 2.16 3.13 30.03
CA GLY A 199 0.74 2.90 29.75
C GLY A 199 0.01 4.12 29.14
N ALA A 200 0.41 5.33 29.52
CA ALA A 200 -0.22 6.56 29.05
C ALA A 200 0.18 6.91 27.60
N GLU A 201 1.42 6.63 27.20
CA GLU A 201 1.85 6.84 25.81
C GLU A 201 1.21 5.82 24.85
N ILE A 202 1.14 4.54 25.23
CA ILE A 202 0.49 3.49 24.41
C ILE A 202 -1.00 3.79 24.19
N THR A 203 -1.69 4.28 25.23
CA THR A 203 -3.12 4.64 25.12
C THR A 203 -3.32 5.88 24.24
N ARG A 204 -2.35 6.81 24.20
CA ARG A 204 -2.40 7.98 23.31
C ARG A 204 -2.23 7.60 21.83
N TRP A 205 -1.35 6.64 21.51
CA TRP A 205 -1.15 6.10 20.16
C TRP A 205 -2.41 5.46 19.58
N LEU A 206 -3.18 4.73 20.42
CA LEU A 206 -4.43 4.10 19.99
C LEU A 206 -5.58 5.10 19.77
N SER A 207 -5.51 6.29 20.38
CA SER A 207 -6.58 7.30 20.31
C SER A 207 -6.45 8.31 19.15
N GLN A 208 -5.31 8.32 18.44
CA GLN A 208 -5.01 9.30 17.38
C GLN A 208 -4.84 8.70 15.98
N ALA A 209 -4.95 7.38 15.84
CA ALA A 209 -5.05 6.72 14.55
C ALA A 209 -6.47 6.85 13.99
N ASN A 210 -6.91 8.09 13.71
CA ASN A 210 -7.88 8.27 12.64
C ASN A 210 -7.13 7.87 11.37
N SER A 211 -7.40 6.66 10.88
CA SER A 211 -6.83 6.13 9.65
C SER A 211 -7.02 7.18 8.55
N PRO A 212 -5.95 7.66 7.90
CA PRO A 212 -6.09 8.64 6.83
C PRO A 212 -7.02 8.07 5.75
N ASP A 213 -7.86 8.94 5.17
CA ASP A 213 -8.71 8.58 4.04
C ASP A 213 -7.89 7.83 2.98
N MET A 214 -8.40 6.70 2.50
CA MET A 214 -7.75 5.90 1.47
C MET A 214 -7.41 6.78 0.25
N ALA A 215 -6.12 6.99 -0.02
CA ALA A 215 -5.66 7.66 -1.22
C ALA A 215 -5.53 6.66 -2.37
N TRP A 216 -6.41 6.79 -3.38
CA TRP A 216 -6.26 6.06 -4.64
C TRP A 216 -5.47 6.92 -5.64
N ILE A 217 -4.47 6.31 -6.28
CA ILE A 217 -3.76 6.93 -7.40
C ILE A 217 -4.47 6.47 -8.67
N ASP A 218 -5.45 7.27 -9.10
CA ASP A 218 -6.35 6.95 -10.21
C ASP A 218 -5.88 7.52 -11.57
N THR A 219 -4.69 8.14 -11.64
CA THR A 219 -4.17 8.74 -12.87
C THR A 219 -2.84 8.14 -13.28
N CYS A 220 -2.76 7.50 -14.45
CA CYS A 220 -1.49 7.23 -15.12
C CYS A 220 -1.53 7.64 -16.61
N ASP A 221 -0.35 7.80 -17.20
CA ASP A 221 -0.17 8.30 -18.57
C ASP A 221 0.53 7.20 -19.42
N GLY A 222 -0.02 6.87 -20.59
CA GLY A 222 0.49 5.82 -21.51
C GLY A 222 0.02 4.38 -21.23
N PHE A 223 0.75 3.36 -21.72
CA PHE A 223 0.43 1.91 -21.62
C PHE A 223 0.29 1.38 -20.17
N ALA A 224 0.54 2.23 -19.18
CA ALA A 224 0.19 2.04 -17.78
C ALA A 224 -1.29 2.39 -17.45
N CYS A 225 -2.10 2.77 -18.44
CA CYS A 225 -3.54 3.01 -18.27
C CYS A 225 -4.33 2.47 -19.47
N GLY A 226 -5.27 1.58 -19.18
CA GLY A 226 -6.35 1.29 -20.11
C GLY A 226 -7.34 2.46 -20.19
N ALA A 227 -8.10 2.49 -21.29
CA ALA A 227 -9.02 3.57 -21.60
C ALA A 227 -10.36 3.41 -20.84
N GLY A 228 -10.46 4.01 -19.65
CA GLY A 228 -11.73 4.26 -18.93
C GLY A 228 -12.05 5.77 -18.94
N CYS A 229 -13.25 6.15 -19.42
CA CYS A 229 -13.57 7.50 -19.90
C CYS A 229 -13.70 8.65 -18.87
N ARG A 230 -13.46 9.87 -19.39
CA ARG A 230 -13.80 11.23 -18.90
C ARG A 230 -15.16 11.38 -18.21
N PHE A 231 -15.22 12.27 -17.20
CA PHE A 231 -16.29 13.28 -17.09
C PHE A 231 -15.83 14.59 -16.40
N ILE A 232 -15.68 15.64 -17.21
CA ILE A 232 -15.94 17.10 -17.06
C ILE A 232 -15.24 17.95 -15.97
N GLU A 233 -14.56 19.01 -16.49
CA GLU A 233 -14.07 20.28 -15.87
C GLU A 233 -12.88 20.14 -14.89
N LEU A 234 -11.68 20.72 -15.09
CA LEU A 234 -11.24 21.96 -15.73
C LEU A 234 -9.79 21.84 -16.24
N LEU A 235 -9.56 22.48 -17.40
CA LEU A 235 -8.36 23.20 -17.86
C LEU A 235 -6.94 22.61 -17.69
N ASP A 236 -6.29 22.54 -18.85
CA ASP A 236 -4.84 22.68 -19.11
C ASP A 236 -3.89 21.55 -18.72
N CYS A 237 -3.42 20.83 -19.74
CA CYS A 237 -2.00 20.49 -19.88
C CYS A 237 -1.65 20.35 -21.37
N TRP A 238 -1.04 21.41 -21.91
CA TRP A 238 -0.19 21.39 -23.11
C TRP A 238 1.27 21.37 -22.67
N THR A 239 2.07 20.67 -23.48
CA THR A 239 3.54 20.46 -23.50
C THR A 239 4.15 19.61 -22.40
#